data_AF-A0A4S4NRW0-F1
#
_entry.id   AF-A0A4S4NRW0-F1
#
_cell.length_a   1.000
_cell.length_b   1.000
_cell.length_c   1.000
_cell.angle_alpha   90.00
_cell.angle_beta   90.00
_cell.angle_gamma   90.00
#
_symmetry.space_group_name_H-M   'P 1'
#
loop_
_entity.id
_entity.type
_entity.pdbx_description
1 polymer ?
#
loop_
_entity_poly.entity_id
_entity_poly.type
_entity_poly.pdbx_seq_one_letter_code
_entity_poly.pdbx_strand_id
1 'polypeptide(L)'
;MYLRLLGTATSQGVPVIGCHCAACDSPDPRDKRQRTSAVLCAGEARLNIDAGPDFRHQMLDAGIERLDAILLTHEHNDHTAGIDDVRPFCFMQQMDMPVYCLDRVARELRERFAYAFTNYPGVPKLDVRTVNFGDRIEFGGRPVELLRVNHGKLPILGFRVGGLAYLTDVKTLPPETLARLADLDTLVISCLNHHGTHSHLSLEETLAYVDQLRPRRAVLFHLSHRLGPHAEFSASLPPGVEVGYDGMQLPV
;
A
#
# COMPACT_ATOMS: atom_id res chain seq x y z
N MET A 1 3.16 -11.12 -14.10
CA MET A 1 2.45 -10.41 -13.02
C MET A 1 3.43 -9.43 -12.41
N TYR A 2 3.00 -8.23 -12.03
CA TYR A 2 3.85 -7.23 -11.39
C TYR A 2 3.04 -6.36 -10.42
N LEU A 3 3.69 -5.82 -9.41
CA LEU A 3 3.15 -4.80 -8.51
C LEU A 3 3.65 -3.43 -8.97
N ARG A 4 2.76 -2.45 -9.13
CA ARG A 4 3.14 -1.05 -9.36
C ARG A 4 2.86 -0.23 -8.12
N LEU A 5 3.86 0.45 -7.58
CA LEU A 5 3.66 1.43 -6.50
C LEU A 5 2.97 2.65 -7.10
N LEU A 6 1.82 3.04 -6.54
CA LEU A 6 1.04 4.18 -7.00
C LEU A 6 1.33 5.42 -6.15
N GLY A 7 1.52 5.21 -4.85
CA GLY A 7 2.00 6.22 -3.92
C GLY A 7 2.98 5.59 -2.94
N THR A 8 3.97 6.37 -2.50
CA THR A 8 5.07 5.88 -1.66
C THR A 8 5.31 6.73 -0.41
N ALA A 9 4.48 7.73 -0.15
CA ALA A 9 4.57 8.56 1.04
C ALA A 9 3.70 8.05 2.20
N THR A 10 4.06 8.48 3.39
CA THR A 10 3.20 8.47 4.58
C THR A 10 1.91 9.29 4.36
N SER A 11 0.98 9.20 5.31
CA SER A 11 -0.31 9.90 5.35
C SER A 11 -0.38 11.36 4.86
N GLN A 12 0.68 12.15 5.00
CA GLN A 12 0.69 13.57 4.62
C GLN A 12 1.09 13.83 3.15
N GLY A 13 1.54 12.80 2.42
CA GLY A 13 2.20 12.99 1.13
C GLY A 13 3.58 13.64 1.26
N VAL A 14 4.29 13.77 0.15
CA VAL A 14 5.46 14.64 0.01
C VAL A 14 5.32 15.39 -1.33
N PRO A 15 5.34 16.73 -1.36
CA PRO A 15 5.57 17.65 -0.24
C PRO A 15 4.45 17.66 0.80
N VAL A 16 4.82 17.92 2.06
CA VAL A 16 3.86 18.19 3.14
C VAL A 16 3.35 19.62 2.99
N ILE A 17 2.02 19.82 3.13
CA ILE A 17 1.37 21.13 3.01
C ILE A 17 2.06 22.14 3.94
N GLY A 18 2.58 23.24 3.37
CA GLY A 18 3.25 24.32 4.10
C GLY A 18 4.69 24.05 4.55
N CYS A 19 5.31 22.94 4.12
CA CYS A 19 6.69 22.61 4.46
C CYS A 19 7.66 22.96 3.32
N HIS A 20 8.80 23.56 3.68
CA HIS A 20 9.89 23.99 2.79
C HIS A 20 11.23 23.35 3.15
N CYS A 21 11.21 22.09 3.62
CA CYS A 21 12.47 21.36 3.84
C CYS A 21 13.04 20.86 2.50
N ALA A 22 14.30 20.42 2.50
CA ALA A 22 15.00 19.96 1.31
C ALA A 22 14.23 18.90 0.50
N ALA A 23 13.53 17.96 1.15
CA ALA A 23 12.72 16.95 0.46
C ALA A 23 11.44 17.54 -0.16
N CYS A 24 10.75 18.46 0.54
CA CYS A 24 9.52 19.07 0.05
C CYS A 24 9.75 20.06 -1.10
N ASP A 25 10.87 20.78 -1.07
CA ASP A 25 11.26 21.72 -2.13
C ASP A 25 12.11 21.06 -3.24
N SER A 26 12.35 19.75 -3.15
CA SER A 26 13.18 19.01 -4.09
C SER A 26 12.60 19.08 -5.51
N PRO A 27 13.42 19.39 -6.54
CA PRO A 27 13.00 19.33 -7.92
C PRO A 27 12.96 17.90 -8.47
N ASP A 28 13.49 16.90 -7.75
CA ASP A 28 13.48 15.51 -8.18
C ASP A 28 12.04 14.98 -8.21
N PRO A 29 11.52 14.49 -9.36
CA PRO A 29 10.16 13.98 -9.43
C PRO A 29 9.90 12.80 -8.49
N ARG A 30 10.93 12.05 -8.06
CA ARG A 30 10.81 10.93 -7.13
C ARG A 30 10.57 11.36 -5.68
N ASP A 31 10.76 12.65 -5.37
CA ASP A 31 10.41 13.24 -4.07
C ASP A 31 8.94 13.70 -4.02
N LYS A 32 8.26 13.79 -5.18
CA LYS A 32 6.81 14.01 -5.25
C LYS A 32 6.11 12.67 -5.07
N ARG A 33 5.48 12.47 -3.91
CA ARG A 33 4.97 11.19 -3.45
C ARG A 33 3.54 11.35 -2.95
N GLN A 34 2.64 10.61 -3.57
CA GLN A 34 1.25 10.42 -3.17
C GLN A 34 1.17 9.45 -1.97
N ARG A 35 0.04 9.44 -1.27
CA ARG A 35 -0.22 8.53 -0.13
C ARG A 35 -0.12 7.07 -0.57
N THR A 36 0.38 6.23 0.33
CA THR A 36 0.73 4.85 0.02
C THR A 36 -0.42 4.05 -0.59
N SER A 37 -0.17 3.50 -1.78
CA SER A 37 -1.06 2.59 -2.50
C SER A 37 -0.26 1.84 -3.56
N ALA A 38 -0.77 0.70 -4.01
CA ALA A 38 -0.17 -0.07 -5.10
C ALA A 38 -1.25 -0.80 -5.91
N VAL A 39 -0.93 -1.21 -7.14
CA VAL A 39 -1.80 -2.07 -7.95
C VAL A 39 -1.05 -3.32 -8.39
N LEU A 40 -1.64 -4.49 -8.12
CA LEU A 40 -1.16 -5.78 -8.61
C LEU A 40 -1.80 -6.06 -9.97
N CYS A 41 -0.96 -6.25 -10.98
CA CYS A 41 -1.36 -6.43 -12.36
C CYS A 41 -1.07 -7.86 -12.85
N ALA A 42 -2.09 -8.54 -13.36
CA ALA A 42 -1.97 -9.89 -13.93
C ALA A 42 -2.78 -10.01 -15.23
N GLY A 43 -2.09 -9.88 -16.37
CA GLY A 43 -2.79 -9.76 -17.66
C GLY A 43 -3.62 -8.48 -17.67
N GLU A 44 -4.93 -8.60 -17.91
CA GLU A 44 -5.88 -7.48 -17.80
C GLU A 44 -6.38 -7.25 -16.37
N ALA A 45 -6.21 -8.22 -15.47
CA ALA A 45 -6.72 -8.12 -14.11
C ALA A 45 -5.93 -7.10 -13.27
N ARG A 46 -6.62 -6.33 -12.45
CA ARG A 46 -6.10 -5.30 -11.54
C ARG A 46 -6.69 -5.48 -10.13
N LEU A 47 -5.82 -5.67 -9.15
CA LEU A 47 -6.15 -5.64 -7.73
C LEU A 47 -5.47 -4.43 -7.12
N ASN A 48 -6.25 -3.42 -6.73
CA ASN A 48 -5.70 -2.23 -6.09
C ASN A 48 -5.57 -2.43 -4.58
N ILE A 49 -4.48 -1.96 -4.00
CA ILE A 49 -4.16 -2.04 -2.58
C ILE A 49 -4.33 -0.64 -2.01
N ASP A 50 -5.33 -0.49 -1.13
CA ASP A 50 -5.78 0.77 -0.54
C ASP A 50 -6.34 1.80 -1.54
N ALA A 51 -7.43 2.45 -1.17
CA ALA A 51 -8.08 3.52 -1.93
C ALA A 51 -8.01 4.83 -1.14
N GLY A 52 -6.78 5.35 -1.01
CA GLY A 52 -6.47 6.59 -0.31
C GLY A 52 -7.00 7.84 -1.03
N PRO A 53 -6.83 9.04 -0.47
CA PRO A 53 -7.38 10.26 -1.06
C PRO A 53 -6.66 10.72 -2.34
N ASP A 54 -5.57 10.07 -2.74
CA ASP A 54 -4.94 10.25 -4.06
C ASP A 54 -5.44 9.25 -5.11
N PHE A 55 -6.34 8.32 -4.76
CA PHE A 55 -6.77 7.20 -5.61
C PHE A 55 -7.14 7.63 -7.04
N ARG A 56 -7.92 8.70 -7.20
CA ARG A 56 -8.28 9.24 -8.52
C ARG A 56 -7.04 9.58 -9.35
N HIS A 57 -6.09 10.34 -8.80
CA HIS A 57 -4.88 10.70 -9.53
C HIS A 57 -4.00 9.48 -9.77
N GLN A 58 -3.88 8.58 -8.79
CA GLN A 58 -3.16 7.32 -8.93
C GLN A 58 -3.66 6.48 -10.10
N MET A 59 -4.99 6.33 -10.26
CA MET A 59 -5.58 5.59 -11.37
C MET A 59 -5.34 6.28 -12.72
N LEU A 60 -5.47 7.61 -12.77
CA LEU A 60 -5.26 8.40 -14.00
C LEU A 60 -3.79 8.37 -14.44
N ASP A 61 -2.86 8.67 -13.53
CA ASP A 61 -1.41 8.70 -13.78
C ASP A 61 -0.89 7.31 -14.17
N ALA A 62 -1.49 6.25 -13.62
CA ALA A 62 -1.14 4.89 -13.95
C ALA A 62 -1.81 4.35 -15.22
N GLY A 63 -2.79 5.06 -15.80
CA GLY A 63 -3.56 4.59 -16.95
C GLY A 63 -4.40 3.36 -16.64
N ILE A 64 -4.96 3.27 -15.44
CA ILE A 64 -5.80 2.15 -15.01
C ILE A 64 -7.25 2.40 -15.42
N GLU A 65 -7.70 1.69 -16.45
CA GLU A 65 -9.05 1.81 -17.02
C GLU A 65 -10.00 0.67 -16.59
N ARG A 66 -9.47 -0.33 -15.89
CA ARG A 66 -10.20 -1.47 -15.32
C ARG A 66 -9.72 -1.75 -13.90
N LEU A 67 -10.64 -2.16 -13.04
CA LEU A 67 -10.34 -2.57 -11.67
C LEU A 67 -11.20 -3.76 -11.26
N ASP A 68 -10.61 -4.88 -10.86
CA ASP A 68 -11.35 -6.10 -10.57
C ASP A 68 -11.66 -6.26 -9.08
N ALA A 69 -10.80 -5.69 -8.21
CA ALA A 69 -10.98 -5.72 -6.77
C ALA A 69 -10.11 -4.67 -6.07
N ILE A 70 -10.45 -4.40 -4.80
CA ILE A 70 -9.65 -3.61 -3.87
C ILE A 70 -9.33 -4.47 -2.64
N LEU A 71 -8.10 -4.43 -2.16
CA LEU A 71 -7.70 -4.92 -0.84
C LEU A 71 -7.40 -3.71 0.05
N LEU A 72 -8.17 -3.52 1.12
CA LEU A 72 -7.90 -2.47 2.12
C LEU A 72 -7.07 -3.05 3.26
N THR A 73 -5.90 -2.48 3.50
CA THR A 73 -4.98 -2.89 4.56
C THR A 73 -5.55 -2.60 5.94
N HIS A 74 -6.06 -1.37 6.12
CA HIS A 74 -6.70 -0.89 7.35
C HIS A 74 -7.55 0.38 7.13
N GLU A 75 -8.14 0.89 8.20
CA GLU A 75 -9.18 1.92 8.21
C GLU A 75 -8.69 3.37 8.20
N HIS A 76 -7.38 3.63 8.22
CA HIS A 76 -6.89 5.02 8.24
C HIS A 76 -7.23 5.79 6.96
N ASN A 77 -7.32 7.12 7.06
CA ASN A 77 -7.84 7.98 6.00
C ASN A 77 -6.99 7.96 4.73
N ASP A 78 -5.68 7.91 4.90
CA ASP A 78 -4.71 7.80 3.82
C ASP A 78 -4.84 6.51 3.01
N HIS A 79 -5.57 5.51 3.50
CA HIS A 79 -5.84 4.24 2.82
C HIS A 79 -7.28 4.08 2.32
N THR A 80 -8.22 4.93 2.77
CA THR A 80 -9.66 4.72 2.55
C THR A 80 -10.43 5.93 2.03
N ALA A 81 -9.92 7.15 2.21
CA ALA A 81 -10.70 8.36 1.97
C ALA A 81 -11.00 8.66 0.48
N GLY A 82 -10.41 7.92 -0.46
CA GLY A 82 -10.73 8.00 -1.89
C GLY A 82 -11.66 6.91 -2.38
N ILE A 83 -12.25 6.09 -1.48
CA ILE A 83 -13.12 4.97 -1.89
C ILE A 83 -14.32 5.40 -2.74
N ASP A 84 -14.77 6.65 -2.62
CA ASP A 84 -15.87 7.17 -3.43
C ASP A 84 -15.52 7.27 -4.93
N ASP A 85 -14.24 7.51 -5.24
CA ASP A 85 -13.72 7.61 -6.60
C ASP A 85 -13.62 6.25 -7.32
N VAL A 86 -14.00 5.15 -6.67
CA VAL A 86 -14.15 3.82 -7.30
C VAL A 86 -15.35 3.77 -8.25
N ARG A 87 -16.31 4.67 -8.03
CA ARG A 87 -17.59 4.75 -8.74
C ARG A 87 -17.51 4.65 -10.28
N PRO A 88 -16.57 5.29 -11.00
CA PRO A 88 -16.44 5.13 -12.44
C PRO A 88 -16.23 3.67 -12.86
N PHE A 89 -15.46 2.87 -12.10
CA PHE A 89 -15.27 1.46 -12.40
C PHE A 89 -16.56 0.65 -12.23
N CYS A 90 -17.36 0.94 -11.20
CA CYS A 90 -18.67 0.30 -11.01
C CYS A 90 -19.58 0.52 -12.22
N PHE A 91 -19.62 1.74 -12.76
CA PHE A 91 -20.45 2.07 -13.92
C PHE A 91 -19.88 1.52 -15.23
N MET A 92 -18.59 1.68 -15.49
CA MET A 92 -17.98 1.20 -16.74
C MET A 92 -18.04 -0.33 -16.84
N GLN A 93 -17.86 -1.03 -15.73
CA GLN A 93 -17.80 -2.49 -15.70
C GLN A 93 -19.12 -3.16 -15.29
N GLN A 94 -20.15 -2.37 -14.96
CA GLN A 94 -21.47 -2.85 -14.54
C GLN A 94 -21.39 -3.89 -13.40
N MET A 95 -20.59 -3.58 -12.37
CA MET A 95 -20.35 -4.46 -11.24
C MET A 95 -20.30 -3.71 -9.92
N ASP A 96 -20.67 -4.39 -8.85
CA ASP A 96 -20.36 -3.95 -7.50
C ASP A 96 -18.89 -4.27 -7.24
N MET A 97 -18.09 -3.26 -6.88
CA MET A 97 -16.63 -3.43 -6.71
C MET A 97 -16.34 -4.34 -5.52
N PRO A 98 -15.66 -5.50 -5.71
CA PRO A 98 -15.21 -6.33 -4.60
C PRO A 98 -14.20 -5.58 -3.76
N VAL A 99 -14.48 -5.45 -2.46
CA VAL A 99 -13.57 -4.84 -1.49
C VAL A 99 -13.26 -5.87 -0.41
N TYR A 100 -12.04 -6.38 -0.43
CA TYR A 100 -11.52 -7.31 0.58
C TYR A 100 -10.93 -6.52 1.75
N CYS A 101 -11.37 -6.81 2.97
CA CYS A 101 -10.82 -6.20 4.17
C CYS A 101 -11.14 -7.01 5.43
N LEU A 102 -10.48 -6.69 6.55
CA LEU A 102 -10.87 -7.26 7.85
C LEU A 102 -12.28 -6.80 8.26
N ASP A 103 -12.98 -7.57 9.08
CA ASP A 103 -14.31 -7.21 9.59
C ASP A 103 -14.35 -5.83 10.26
N ARG A 104 -13.31 -5.51 11.05
CA ARG A 104 -13.17 -4.20 11.70
C ARG A 104 -13.17 -3.06 10.68
N VAL A 105 -12.44 -3.22 9.57
CA VAL A 105 -12.37 -2.23 8.49
C VAL A 105 -13.72 -2.14 7.76
N ALA A 106 -14.41 -3.27 7.57
CA ALA A 106 -15.73 -3.30 6.94
C ALA A 106 -16.80 -2.53 7.73
N ARG A 107 -16.71 -2.51 9.07
CA ARG A 107 -17.60 -1.71 9.93
C ARG A 107 -17.30 -0.22 9.81
N GLU A 108 -16.03 0.16 9.92
CA GLU A 108 -15.58 1.55 9.74
C GLU A 108 -15.96 2.11 8.37
N LEU A 109 -15.82 1.31 7.31
CA LEU A 109 -16.18 1.71 5.96
C LEU A 109 -17.69 2.02 5.85
N ARG A 110 -18.55 1.16 6.43
CA ARG A 110 -20.00 1.37 6.43
C ARG A 110 -20.44 2.59 7.23
N GLU A 111 -19.74 2.87 8.34
CA GLU A 111 -20.05 4.05 9.17
C GLU A 111 -19.61 5.34 8.48
N ARG A 112 -18.34 5.41 8.06
CA ARG A 112 -17.74 6.65 7.55
C ARG A 112 -18.17 7.00 6.13
N PHE A 113 -18.49 6.00 5.32
CA PHE A 113 -18.97 6.17 3.95
C PHE A 113 -20.40 5.67 3.81
N ALA A 114 -21.25 5.87 4.83
CA ALA A 114 -22.64 5.41 4.84
C ALA A 114 -23.42 5.75 3.56
N TYR A 115 -23.14 6.90 2.94
CA TYR A 115 -23.68 7.30 1.64
C TYR A 115 -23.48 6.24 0.53
N ALA A 116 -22.29 5.62 0.46
CA ALA A 116 -21.95 4.56 -0.49
C ALA A 116 -22.76 3.26 -0.29
N PHE A 117 -23.38 3.08 0.87
CA PHE A 117 -24.16 1.90 1.23
C PHE A 117 -25.68 2.15 1.19
N THR A 118 -26.10 3.21 0.52
CA THR A 118 -27.52 3.54 0.30
C THR A 118 -27.99 3.15 -1.10
N ASN A 119 -29.30 3.23 -1.35
CA ASN A 119 -29.88 3.06 -2.69
C ASN A 119 -29.89 4.37 -3.52
N TYR A 120 -29.10 5.37 -3.13
CA TYR A 120 -29.08 6.65 -3.85
C TYR A 120 -28.52 6.48 -5.27
N PRO A 121 -29.17 7.02 -6.32
CA PRO A 121 -28.68 6.90 -7.68
C PRO A 121 -27.28 7.51 -7.84
N GLY A 122 -26.36 6.75 -8.40
CA GLY A 122 -25.02 7.26 -8.72
C GLY A 122 -23.99 7.11 -7.59
N VAL A 123 -24.26 6.38 -6.51
CA VAL A 123 -23.24 6.01 -5.50
C VAL A 123 -22.28 4.94 -6.03
N PRO A 124 -21.03 4.85 -5.51
CA PRO A 124 -20.22 3.65 -5.72
C PRO A 124 -20.97 2.44 -5.14
N LYS A 125 -20.96 1.32 -5.86
CA LYS A 125 -21.49 0.06 -5.35
C LYS A 125 -20.35 -0.82 -4.90
N LEU A 126 -20.30 -1.13 -3.62
CA LEU A 126 -19.22 -1.90 -3.00
C LEU A 126 -19.75 -3.26 -2.51
N ASP A 127 -19.15 -4.33 -3.01
CA ASP A 127 -19.31 -5.69 -2.49
C ASP A 127 -18.22 -5.96 -1.44
N VAL A 128 -18.52 -5.64 -0.19
CA VAL A 128 -17.56 -5.76 0.92
C VAL A 128 -17.44 -7.20 1.39
N ARG A 129 -16.27 -7.80 1.16
CA ARG A 129 -15.93 -9.19 1.47
C ARG A 129 -14.96 -9.25 2.64
N THR A 130 -15.39 -9.80 3.76
CA THR A 130 -14.53 -9.94 4.94
C THR A 130 -13.53 -11.07 4.77
N VAL A 131 -12.30 -10.82 5.20
CA VAL A 131 -11.17 -11.77 5.18
C VAL A 131 -10.45 -11.79 6.52
N ASN A 132 -9.60 -12.80 6.73
CA ASN A 132 -8.77 -12.99 7.91
C ASN A 132 -7.29 -13.11 7.54
N PHE A 133 -6.42 -13.02 8.54
CA PHE A 133 -5.00 -13.35 8.38
C PHE A 133 -4.84 -14.82 7.99
N GLY A 134 -4.01 -15.10 6.98
CA GLY A 134 -3.80 -16.43 6.42
C GLY A 134 -4.76 -16.83 5.31
N ASP A 135 -5.83 -16.06 5.07
CA ASP A 135 -6.71 -16.27 3.92
C ASP A 135 -5.95 -16.01 2.61
N ARG A 136 -6.46 -16.59 1.52
CA ARG A 136 -5.89 -16.46 0.18
C ARG A 136 -6.94 -15.92 -0.78
N ILE A 137 -6.59 -14.85 -1.49
CA ILE A 137 -7.39 -14.32 -2.59
C ILE A 137 -6.80 -14.84 -3.89
N GLU A 138 -7.57 -15.62 -4.64
CA GLU A 138 -7.15 -16.06 -5.97
C GLU A 138 -7.19 -14.88 -6.94
N PHE A 139 -6.02 -14.49 -7.48
CA PHE A 139 -5.92 -13.35 -8.38
C PHE A 139 -4.90 -13.63 -9.50
N GLY A 140 -5.35 -13.51 -10.75
CA GLY A 140 -4.47 -13.70 -11.91
C GLY A 140 -3.79 -15.08 -11.97
N GLY A 141 -4.46 -16.12 -11.46
CA GLY A 141 -3.94 -17.49 -11.41
C GLY A 141 -2.89 -17.74 -10.31
N ARG A 142 -2.72 -16.83 -9.35
CA ARG A 142 -1.87 -17.03 -8.16
C ARG A 142 -2.62 -16.66 -6.89
N PRO A 143 -2.35 -17.35 -5.77
CA PRO A 143 -2.88 -16.95 -4.48
C PRO A 143 -2.14 -15.72 -3.94
N VAL A 144 -2.90 -14.70 -3.55
CA VAL A 144 -2.44 -13.58 -2.73
C VAL A 144 -2.71 -13.97 -1.27
N GLU A 145 -1.67 -14.38 -0.55
CA GLU A 145 -1.75 -14.78 0.86
C GLU A 145 -1.74 -13.53 1.74
N LEU A 146 -2.77 -13.41 2.58
CA LEU A 146 -2.94 -12.28 3.48
C LEU A 146 -2.12 -12.49 4.76
N LEU A 147 -1.29 -11.52 5.09
CA LEU A 147 -0.37 -11.56 6.22
C LEU A 147 -0.80 -10.60 7.32
N ARG A 148 -0.43 -10.91 8.56
CA ARG A 148 -0.66 -10.02 9.70
C ARG A 148 0.52 -9.07 9.86
N VAL A 149 0.25 -7.78 9.85
CA VAL A 149 1.20 -6.73 10.24
C VAL A 149 0.66 -6.04 11.48
N ASN A 150 1.51 -5.70 12.44
CA ASN A 150 1.09 -4.89 13.58
C ASN A 150 1.50 -3.43 13.35
N HIS A 151 0.52 -2.56 13.16
CA HIS A 151 0.63 -1.12 13.12
C HIS A 151 0.48 -0.56 14.55
N GLY A 152 1.59 -0.55 15.30
CA GLY A 152 1.56 -0.37 16.75
C GLY A 152 0.80 -1.52 17.42
N LYS A 153 -0.34 -1.22 18.06
CA LYS A 153 -1.22 -2.25 18.65
C LYS A 153 -2.32 -2.72 17.68
N LEU A 154 -2.48 -2.08 16.53
CA LEU A 154 -3.52 -2.37 15.55
C LEU A 154 -3.04 -3.45 14.58
N PRO A 155 -3.63 -4.65 14.55
CA PRO A 155 -3.32 -5.62 13.50
C PRO A 155 -4.01 -5.19 12.19
N ILE A 156 -3.23 -5.19 11.11
CA ILE A 156 -3.60 -4.78 9.75
C ILE A 156 -3.13 -5.83 8.73
N LEU A 157 -3.59 -5.73 7.49
CA LEU A 157 -3.20 -6.64 6.41
C LEU A 157 -1.92 -6.17 5.71
N GLY A 158 -0.99 -7.11 5.53
CA GLY A 158 -0.05 -7.11 4.40
C GLY A 158 -0.36 -8.29 3.48
N PHE A 159 0.45 -8.52 2.45
CA PHE A 159 0.29 -9.73 1.63
C PHE A 159 1.59 -10.25 1.04
N ARG A 160 1.57 -11.53 0.66
CA ARG A 160 2.58 -12.19 -0.18
C ARG A 160 1.93 -12.76 -1.42
N VAL A 161 2.60 -12.62 -2.56
CA VAL A 161 2.24 -13.28 -3.81
C VAL A 161 3.53 -13.69 -4.51
N GLY A 162 3.67 -14.99 -4.82
CA GLY A 162 4.92 -15.52 -5.36
C GLY A 162 6.14 -15.19 -4.47
N GLY A 163 7.18 -14.61 -5.09
CA GLY A 163 8.40 -14.16 -4.42
C GLY A 163 8.32 -12.76 -3.82
N LEU A 164 7.19 -12.06 -3.95
CA LEU A 164 7.02 -10.67 -3.50
C LEU A 164 6.17 -10.60 -2.22
N ALA A 165 6.62 -9.80 -1.25
CA ALA A 165 5.83 -9.39 -0.09
C ALA A 165 5.65 -7.86 -0.04
N TYR A 166 4.45 -7.41 0.33
CA TYR A 166 4.08 -6.00 0.50
C TYR A 166 3.56 -5.74 1.91
N LEU A 167 4.28 -4.93 2.67
CA LEU A 167 4.07 -4.69 4.09
C LEU A 167 4.14 -3.17 4.38
N THR A 168 3.00 -2.48 4.35
CA THR A 168 2.88 -1.07 4.74
C THR A 168 2.65 -0.92 6.25
N ASP A 169 2.84 0.29 6.78
CA ASP A 169 2.42 0.69 8.13
C ASP A 169 2.94 -0.24 9.25
N VAL A 170 4.09 -0.87 9.02
CA VAL A 170 4.66 -1.85 9.94
C VAL A 170 5.19 -1.13 11.17
N LYS A 171 4.88 -1.64 12.37
CA LYS A 171 5.72 -1.47 13.56
C LYS A 171 6.39 -2.78 13.97
N THR A 172 5.64 -3.88 13.96
CA THR A 172 6.19 -5.22 14.21
C THR A 172 5.57 -6.25 13.29
N LEU A 173 6.36 -7.28 12.99
CA LEU A 173 5.89 -8.48 12.30
C LEU A 173 5.81 -9.62 13.33
N PRO A 174 4.63 -10.24 13.52
CA PRO A 174 4.49 -11.33 14.47
C PRO A 174 5.18 -12.61 13.94
N PRO A 175 5.57 -13.56 14.82
CA PRO A 175 6.33 -14.74 14.43
C PRO A 175 5.70 -15.57 13.30
N GLU A 176 4.37 -15.67 13.29
CA GLU A 176 3.63 -16.38 12.24
C GLU A 176 3.78 -15.72 10.86
N THR A 177 3.98 -14.40 10.81
CA THR A 177 4.21 -13.67 9.55
C THR A 177 5.66 -13.78 9.12
N LEU A 178 6.61 -13.69 10.04
CA LEU A 178 8.04 -13.90 9.74
C LEU A 178 8.29 -15.28 9.12
N ALA A 179 7.63 -16.33 9.63
CA ALA A 179 7.72 -17.67 9.06
C ALA A 179 7.20 -17.77 7.61
N ARG A 180 6.32 -16.84 7.18
CA ARG A 180 5.80 -16.75 5.81
C ARG A 180 6.61 -15.84 4.90
N LEU A 181 7.66 -15.19 5.40
CA LEU A 181 8.50 -14.25 4.66
C LEU A 181 9.89 -14.82 4.31
N ALA A 182 10.04 -16.15 4.32
CA ALA A 182 11.25 -16.81 3.82
C ALA A 182 11.32 -16.80 2.29
N ASP A 183 12.55 -16.82 1.75
CA ASP A 183 12.88 -16.94 0.33
C ASP A 183 12.17 -15.89 -0.56
N LEU A 184 12.28 -14.61 -0.17
CA LEU A 184 11.71 -13.51 -0.93
C LEU A 184 12.64 -13.06 -2.07
N ASP A 185 12.07 -12.92 -3.25
CA ASP A 185 12.69 -12.18 -4.35
C ASP A 185 12.65 -10.67 -4.06
N THR A 186 11.50 -10.14 -3.64
CA THR A 186 11.31 -8.72 -3.35
C THR A 186 10.55 -8.52 -2.05
N LEU A 187 11.13 -7.76 -1.12
CA LEU A 187 10.45 -7.27 0.08
C LEU A 187 10.12 -5.78 -0.10
N VAL A 188 8.84 -5.43 -0.18
CA VAL A 188 8.37 -4.04 -0.13
C VAL A 188 7.90 -3.75 1.29
N ILE A 189 8.60 -2.87 2.01
CA ILE A 189 8.38 -2.66 3.45
C ILE A 189 8.44 -1.19 3.85
N SER A 190 7.53 -0.77 4.73
CA SER A 190 7.46 0.62 5.20
C SER A 190 8.71 1.04 5.97
N CYS A 191 9.16 2.28 5.74
CA CYS A 191 10.23 2.95 6.48
C CYS A 191 9.87 4.42 6.64
N LEU A 192 9.34 4.83 7.80
CA LEU A 192 8.76 6.17 7.93
C LEU A 192 9.82 7.27 7.92
N ASN A 193 10.83 7.15 8.77
CA ASN A 193 11.98 8.06 8.89
C ASN A 193 13.10 7.44 9.73
N HIS A 194 14.16 8.19 10.02
CA HIS A 194 15.28 7.71 10.83
C HIS A 194 14.92 7.28 12.27
N HIS A 195 13.79 7.72 12.82
CA HIS A 195 13.41 7.50 14.22
C HIS A 195 12.15 6.64 14.42
N GLY A 196 11.35 6.45 13.37
CA GLY A 196 10.08 5.74 13.45
C GLY A 196 9.07 6.44 14.36
N THR A 197 8.03 5.70 14.78
CA THR A 197 7.06 6.14 15.80
C THR A 197 6.59 4.94 16.63
N HIS A 198 5.55 5.15 17.44
CA HIS A 198 4.84 4.07 18.13
C HIS A 198 4.12 3.09 17.18
N SER A 199 3.88 3.50 15.92
CA SER A 199 3.11 2.74 14.94
C SER A 199 3.84 2.45 13.64
N HIS A 200 5.03 3.04 13.41
CA HIS A 200 5.84 2.80 12.22
C HIS A 200 7.30 2.51 12.54
N LEU A 201 7.94 1.75 11.65
CA LEU A 201 9.37 1.45 11.68
C LEU A 201 10.23 2.70 11.45
N SER A 202 11.36 2.74 12.16
CA SER A 202 12.51 3.56 11.80
C SER A 202 13.33 2.92 10.67
N LEU A 203 14.24 3.67 10.05
CA LEU A 203 15.19 3.12 9.09
C LEU A 203 16.00 1.95 9.67
N GLU A 204 16.50 2.10 10.90
CA GLU A 204 17.26 1.05 11.57
C GLU A 204 16.43 -0.21 11.80
N GLU A 205 15.19 -0.05 12.28
CA GLU A 205 14.28 -1.18 12.49
C GLU A 205 13.90 -1.87 11.17
N THR A 206 13.68 -1.10 10.09
CA THR A 206 13.41 -1.66 8.76
C THR A 206 14.62 -2.43 8.22
N LEU A 207 15.84 -1.88 8.33
CA LEU A 207 17.06 -2.56 7.89
C LEU A 207 17.33 -3.83 8.70
N ALA A 208 16.97 -3.88 9.99
CA ALA A 208 17.04 -5.10 10.78
C ALA A 208 16.14 -6.21 10.23
N TYR A 209 14.92 -5.90 9.77
CA TYR A 209 14.08 -6.88 9.08
C TYR A 209 14.67 -7.31 7.74
N VAL A 210 15.29 -6.40 6.98
CA VAL A 210 15.96 -6.74 5.72
C VAL A 210 17.12 -7.72 5.98
N ASP A 211 17.95 -7.47 7.00
CA ASP A 211 19.06 -8.36 7.38
C ASP A 211 18.56 -9.73 7.87
N GLN A 212 17.45 -9.75 8.63
CA GLN A 212 16.83 -10.98 9.11
C GLN A 212 16.23 -11.83 7.98
N LEU A 213 15.49 -11.19 7.06
CA LEU A 213 14.73 -11.89 6.01
C LEU A 213 15.56 -12.18 4.75
N ARG A 214 16.65 -11.43 4.53
CA ARG A 214 17.60 -11.58 3.41
C ARG A 214 16.90 -11.73 2.04
N PRO A 215 15.99 -10.81 1.67
CA PRO A 215 15.38 -10.85 0.34
C PRO A 215 16.44 -10.60 -0.74
N ARG A 216 16.21 -11.04 -1.98
CA ARG A 216 17.13 -10.71 -3.10
C ARG A 216 17.22 -9.20 -3.35
N ARG A 217 16.12 -8.48 -3.13
CA ARG A 217 16.08 -7.01 -3.05
C ARG A 217 15.02 -6.53 -2.06
N ALA A 218 15.26 -5.38 -1.43
CA ALA A 218 14.29 -4.70 -0.58
C ALA A 218 13.96 -3.32 -1.13
N VAL A 219 12.67 -2.93 -1.10
CA VAL A 219 12.18 -1.63 -1.55
C VAL A 219 11.50 -0.93 -0.38
N LEU A 220 12.08 0.18 0.06
CA LEU A 220 11.57 1.00 1.15
C LEU A 220 10.51 1.98 0.65
N PHE A 221 9.36 2.04 1.32
CA PHE A 221 8.27 2.96 0.96
C PHE A 221 7.51 3.43 2.21
N HIS A 222 6.36 4.10 2.04
CA HIS A 222 5.62 4.75 3.14
C HIS A 222 6.52 5.77 3.88
N LEU A 223 7.24 6.57 3.08
CA LEU A 223 8.30 7.46 3.52
C LEU A 223 7.73 8.83 3.93
N SER A 224 8.28 9.43 4.98
CA SER A 224 8.03 10.86 5.26
C SER A 224 9.13 11.73 4.64
N HIS A 225 8.84 13.02 4.46
CA HIS A 225 9.81 14.03 4.03
C HIS A 225 11.04 14.18 4.96
N ARG A 226 11.06 13.51 6.12
CA ARG A 226 12.15 13.56 7.11
C ARG A 226 13.34 12.65 6.80
N LEU A 227 13.27 11.85 5.73
CA LEU A 227 14.42 11.08 5.23
C LEU A 227 15.32 11.90 4.30
N GLY A 228 14.91 13.13 3.96
CA GLY A 228 15.63 13.97 3.01
C GLY A 228 15.30 13.60 1.56
N PRO A 229 15.97 14.27 0.60
CA PRO A 229 15.78 14.04 -0.83
C PRO A 229 16.09 12.60 -1.25
N HIS A 230 15.34 12.08 -2.24
CA HIS A 230 15.41 10.70 -2.71
C HIS A 230 16.84 10.30 -3.08
N ALA A 231 17.56 11.14 -3.83
CA ALA A 231 18.91 10.84 -4.31
C ALA A 231 19.92 10.68 -3.16
N GLU A 232 19.87 11.59 -2.18
CA GLU A 232 20.75 11.57 -1.00
C GLU A 232 20.44 10.37 -0.12
N PHE A 233 19.15 10.14 0.17
CA PHE A 233 18.72 9.01 0.98
C PHE A 233 19.08 7.68 0.33
N SER A 234 18.82 7.53 -0.97
CA SER A 234 19.18 6.31 -1.72
C SER A 234 20.68 6.01 -1.67
N ALA A 235 21.53 7.03 -1.76
CA ALA A 235 22.99 6.85 -1.70
C ALA A 235 23.48 6.39 -0.32
N SER A 236 22.69 6.59 0.74
CA SER A 236 23.01 6.17 2.10
C SER A 236 22.64 4.71 2.41
N LEU A 237 21.86 4.06 1.54
CA LEU A 237 21.34 2.73 1.79
C LEU A 237 22.36 1.63 1.45
N PRO A 238 22.34 0.50 2.16
CA PRO A 238 23.22 -0.62 1.85
C PRO A 238 22.85 -1.26 0.49
N PRO A 239 23.79 -2.00 -0.14
CA PRO A 239 23.52 -2.71 -1.38
C PRO A 239 22.31 -3.66 -1.26
N GLY A 240 21.48 -3.70 -2.29
CA GLY A 240 20.26 -4.51 -2.32
C GLY A 240 19.04 -3.86 -1.66
N VAL A 241 19.18 -2.65 -1.11
CA VAL A 241 18.08 -1.85 -0.57
C VAL A 241 17.87 -0.61 -1.43
N GLU A 242 16.63 -0.39 -1.86
CA GLU A 242 16.25 0.67 -2.79
C GLU A 242 15.12 1.53 -2.20
N VAL A 243 15.05 2.80 -2.61
CA VAL A 243 13.95 3.69 -2.26
C VAL A 243 12.86 3.58 -3.32
N GLY A 244 11.66 3.14 -2.91
CA GLY A 244 10.49 3.14 -3.78
C GLY A 244 10.13 4.55 -4.25
N TYR A 245 9.50 4.66 -5.41
CA TYR A 245 8.96 5.92 -5.94
C TYR A 245 7.65 5.64 -6.68
N ASP A 246 6.82 6.66 -6.81
CA ASP A 246 5.52 6.56 -7.46
C ASP A 246 5.70 6.15 -8.94
N GLY A 247 5.00 5.10 -9.35
CA GLY A 247 5.10 4.48 -10.67
C GLY A 247 6.11 3.33 -10.77
N MET A 248 6.92 3.05 -9.75
CA MET A 248 7.87 1.93 -9.75
C MET A 248 7.15 0.59 -9.95
N GLN A 249 7.67 -0.26 -10.85
CA GLN A 249 7.12 -1.59 -11.13
C GLN A 249 8.05 -2.70 -10.62
N LEU A 250 7.47 -3.70 -9.98
CA LEU A 250 8.17 -4.80 -9.32
C LEU A 250 7.60 -6.14 -9.82
N PRO A 251 8.43 -7.03 -10.40
CA PRO A 251 7.96 -8.34 -10.84
C PRO A 251 7.55 -9.23 -9.65
N VAL A 252 6.59 -10.12 -9.89
CA VAL A 252 6.02 -11.07 -8.92
C VAL A 252 6.33 -12.53 -9.26
#